data_AF-A0A1G5DX88-F1
#
_entry.id   AF-A0A1G5DX88-F1
#
_cell.length_a   1.000
_cell.length_b   1.000
_cell.length_c   1.000
_cell.angle_alpha   90.00
_cell.angle_beta   90.00
_cell.angle_gamma   90.00
#
_symmetry.space_group_name_H-M   'P 1'
#
loop_
_entity.id
_entity.type
_entity.pdbx_description
1 polymer ?
#
loop_
_entity_poly.entity_id
_entity_poly.type
_entity_poly.pdbx_seq_one_letter_code
_entity_poly.pdbx_strand_id
1 'polypeptide(L)'
;MELENQSTLENEVFILKIERLSKLRPSKFKELRGSFTKMKNLNENKRNNGRKIIIKRNSKYARLKIKPSPIQILDICEMIEYKYPTLSLEEFHYALKHARWRTFDEEVNHYGYFDATYIADVLKAYGNWIKKIRCH
;
A
#
# COMPACT_ATOMS: atom_id res chain seq x y z
N MET A 1 18.45 -15.15 -17.28
CA MET A 1 19.19 -15.41 -16.03
C MET A 1 19.66 -14.13 -15.36
N GLU A 2 20.45 -13.25 -16.01
CA GLU A 2 20.90 -11.98 -15.38
C GLU A 2 19.75 -10.97 -15.13
N LEU A 3 18.83 -10.80 -16.09
CA LEU A 3 17.68 -9.90 -15.96
C LEU A 3 16.67 -10.32 -14.87
N GLU A 4 16.51 -11.63 -14.64
CA GLU A 4 15.63 -12.17 -13.59
C GLU A 4 16.22 -11.97 -12.19
N ASN A 5 17.54 -12.10 -12.06
CA ASN A 5 18.25 -11.83 -10.81
C ASN A 5 18.19 -10.33 -10.44
N GLN A 6 18.32 -9.44 -11.43
CA GLN A 6 18.23 -8.00 -11.21
C GLN A 6 16.81 -7.55 -10.80
N SER A 7 15.77 -8.06 -11.46
CA SER A 7 14.37 -7.81 -11.08
C SER A 7 14.07 -8.30 -9.66
N THR A 8 14.62 -9.45 -9.27
CA THR A 8 14.45 -10.00 -7.92
C THR A 8 15.10 -9.11 -6.86
N LEU A 9 16.34 -8.67 -7.09
CA LEU A 9 17.05 -7.77 -6.18
C LEU A 9 16.33 -6.43 -6.03
N GLU A 10 15.85 -5.84 -7.13
CA GLU A 10 15.09 -4.59 -7.10
C GLU A 10 13.81 -4.73 -6.25
N ASN A 11 13.11 -5.86 -6.37
CA ASN A 11 11.92 -6.15 -5.58
C ASN A 11 12.25 -6.28 -4.08
N GLU A 12 13.37 -6.92 -3.72
CA GLU A 12 13.82 -7.05 -2.34
C GLU A 12 14.19 -5.69 -1.73
N VAL A 13 14.96 -4.88 -2.45
CA VAL A 13 15.31 -3.51 -2.03
C VAL A 13 14.04 -2.67 -1.83
N PHE A 14 13.09 -2.77 -2.75
CA PHE A 14 11.79 -2.10 -2.62
C PHE A 14 11.03 -2.57 -1.38
N ILE A 15 10.97 -3.88 -1.13
CA ILE A 15 10.31 -4.45 0.05
C ILE A 15 10.97 -3.95 1.35
N LEU A 16 12.30 -3.96 1.42
CA LEU A 16 13.03 -3.46 2.58
C LEU A 16 12.74 -1.98 2.84
N LYS A 17 12.69 -1.17 1.77
CA LYS A 17 12.34 0.26 1.86
C LYS A 17 10.95 0.46 2.46
N ILE A 18 9.91 -0.17 1.89
CA ILE A 18 8.53 0.03 2.36
C ILE A 18 8.33 -0.50 3.79
N GLU A 19 9.00 -1.58 4.18
CA GLU A 19 8.95 -2.14 5.53
C GLU A 19 9.64 -1.25 6.56
N ARG A 20 10.77 -0.64 6.20
CA ARG A 20 11.45 0.33 7.06
C ARG A 20 10.59 1.56 7.28
N LEU A 21 10.01 2.11 6.21
CA LEU A 21 9.15 3.30 6.29
C LEU A 21 7.87 3.04 7.08
N SER A 22 7.28 1.84 6.96
CA SER A 22 6.07 1.48 7.70
C SER A 22 6.28 1.13 9.16
N LYS A 23 7.50 1.22 9.68
CA LYS A 23 7.81 1.16 11.11
C LYS A 23 8.00 2.55 11.73
N LEU A 24 8.00 3.60 10.91
CA LEU A 24 8.15 4.97 11.41
C LEU A 24 6.91 5.39 12.21
N ARG A 25 7.16 6.24 13.22
CA ARG A 25 6.08 6.93 13.94
C ARG A 25 5.22 7.73 12.95
N PRO A 26 3.91 7.84 13.18
CA PRO A 26 3.00 8.52 12.25
C PRO A 26 3.42 9.94 11.87
N SER A 27 3.92 10.73 12.84
CA SER A 27 4.41 12.09 12.59
C SER A 27 5.61 12.10 11.63
N LYS A 28 6.61 11.25 11.85
CA LYS A 28 7.78 11.13 10.98
C LYS A 28 7.41 10.61 9.59
N PHE A 29 6.49 9.64 9.50
CA PHE A 29 6.00 9.17 8.21
C PHE A 29 5.27 10.29 7.45
N LYS A 30 4.43 11.07 8.14
CA LYS A 30 3.73 12.22 7.56
C LYS A 30 4.69 13.29 7.05
N GLU A 31 5.77 13.57 7.75
CA GLU A 31 6.82 14.50 7.30
C GLU A 31 7.45 14.03 5.98
N LEU A 32 7.84 12.75 5.90
CA LEU A 32 8.49 12.18 4.73
C LEU A 32 7.56 12.01 3.51
N ARG A 33 6.24 11.91 3.71
CA ARG A 33 5.28 11.60 2.64
C ARG A 33 5.33 12.56 1.44
N GLY A 34 5.77 13.80 1.67
CA GLY A 34 5.91 14.83 0.63
C GLY A 34 7.03 14.50 -0.37
N SER A 35 8.05 13.75 0.07
CA SER A 35 9.19 13.33 -0.75
C SER A 35 8.92 12.08 -1.61
N PHE A 36 7.83 11.35 -1.35
CA PHE A 36 7.56 10.12 -2.07
C PHE A 36 6.99 10.41 -3.45
N THR A 37 7.51 9.71 -4.46
CA THR A 37 6.97 9.78 -5.82
C THR A 37 5.54 9.24 -5.85
N LYS A 38 4.58 10.06 -6.30
CA LYS A 38 3.18 9.65 -6.41
C LYS A 38 3.02 8.60 -7.51
N MET A 39 2.10 7.66 -7.33
CA MET A 39 1.88 6.57 -8.29
C MET A 39 1.61 7.08 -9.70
N LYS A 40 0.84 8.16 -9.87
CA LYS A 40 0.59 8.77 -11.18
C LYS A 40 1.85 9.26 -11.90
N ASN A 41 2.94 9.51 -11.18
CA ASN A 41 4.22 9.97 -11.72
C ASN A 41 5.23 8.82 -11.91
N LEU A 42 4.87 7.59 -11.56
CA LEU A 42 5.70 6.41 -11.81
C LEU A 42 5.42 5.88 -13.22
N ASN A 43 6.45 5.33 -13.86
CA ASN A 43 6.24 4.53 -15.07
C ASN A 43 5.34 3.32 -14.75
N GLU A 44 4.62 2.85 -15.78
CA GLU A 44 3.60 1.82 -15.65
C GLU A 44 4.15 0.53 -15.04
N ASN A 45 5.34 0.09 -15.48
CA ASN A 45 5.99 -1.12 -14.97
C ASN A 45 6.25 -1.03 -13.46
N LYS A 46 6.85 0.05 -12.98
CA LYS A 46 7.13 0.27 -11.54
C LYS A 46 5.84 0.41 -10.74
N ARG A 47 4.85 1.13 -11.29
CA ARG A 47 3.53 1.32 -10.66
C ARG A 47 2.81 -0.01 -10.46
N ASN A 48 2.67 -0.78 -11.53
CA ASN A 48 1.95 -2.05 -11.54
C ASN A 48 2.68 -3.13 -10.74
N ASN A 49 4.00 -3.24 -10.89
CA ASN A 49 4.80 -4.18 -10.11
C ASN A 49 4.74 -3.85 -8.61
N GLY A 50 4.93 -2.58 -8.24
CA GLY A 50 4.88 -2.13 -6.85
C GLY A 50 3.52 -2.42 -6.19
N ARG A 51 2.41 -2.11 -6.87
CA ARG A 51 1.05 -2.44 -6.39
C ARG A 51 0.87 -3.94 -6.19
N LYS A 52 1.25 -4.76 -7.18
CA LYS A 52 1.16 -6.22 -7.12
C LYS A 52 1.94 -6.79 -5.93
N ILE A 53 3.17 -6.32 -5.70
CA ILE A 53 4.00 -6.74 -4.56
C ILE A 53 3.32 -6.38 -3.24
N ILE A 54 2.86 -5.13 -3.10
CA ILE A 54 2.21 -4.65 -1.87
C ILE A 54 0.93 -5.44 -1.57
N ILE A 55 0.08 -5.68 -2.57
CA ILE A 55 -1.18 -6.44 -2.44
C ILE A 55 -0.89 -7.89 -2.04
N LYS A 56 -0.01 -8.58 -2.78
CA LYS A 56 0.36 -9.97 -2.46
C LYS A 56 0.98 -10.10 -1.07
N ARG A 57 1.78 -9.11 -0.67
CA ARG A 57 2.44 -9.11 0.65
C ARG A 57 1.45 -8.89 1.77
N ASN A 58 0.63 -7.84 1.67
CA ASN A 58 -0.33 -7.50 2.73
C ASN A 58 -1.48 -8.51 2.83
N SER A 59 -1.90 -9.14 1.72
CA SER A 59 -2.90 -10.21 1.77
C SER A 59 -2.41 -11.44 2.54
N LYS A 60 -1.12 -11.80 2.44
CA LYS A 60 -0.50 -12.85 3.27
C LYS A 60 -0.57 -12.52 4.77
N TYR A 61 -0.29 -11.27 5.15
CA TYR A 61 -0.30 -10.85 6.56
C TYR A 61 -1.70 -10.67 7.14
N ALA A 62 -2.69 -10.36 6.30
CA ALA A 62 -4.07 -10.17 6.75
C ALA A 62 -4.74 -11.48 7.20
N ARG A 63 -4.06 -12.63 7.09
CA ARG A 63 -4.57 -13.97 7.46
C ARG A 63 -5.95 -14.27 6.86
N LEU A 64 -6.21 -13.71 5.68
CA LEU A 64 -7.47 -13.89 5.00
C LEU A 64 -7.54 -15.31 4.44
N LYS A 65 -8.73 -15.90 4.51
CA LYS A 65 -8.96 -17.28 4.06
C LYS A 65 -8.66 -17.45 2.57
N ILE A 66 -8.83 -16.37 1.80
CA ILE A 66 -8.70 -16.37 0.34
C ILE A 66 -7.68 -15.30 -0.06
N LYS A 67 -6.67 -15.71 -0.84
CA LYS A 67 -5.73 -14.78 -1.48
C LYS A 67 -6.43 -14.09 -2.65
N PRO A 68 -6.14 -12.81 -2.92
CA PRO A 68 -6.76 -12.11 -4.04
C PRO A 68 -6.42 -12.80 -5.36
N SER A 69 -7.43 -13.08 -6.16
CA SER A 69 -7.28 -13.61 -7.53
C SER A 69 -6.60 -12.56 -8.43
N PRO A 70 -6.01 -12.97 -9.57
CA PRO A 70 -5.44 -12.02 -10.52
C PRO A 70 -6.42 -10.92 -10.96
N ILE A 71 -7.70 -11.26 -11.15
CA ILE A 71 -8.77 -10.32 -11.49
C ILE A 71 -9.01 -9.32 -10.35
N GLN A 72 -9.05 -9.79 -9.09
CA GLN A 72 -9.18 -8.88 -7.94
C GLN A 72 -7.98 -7.95 -7.80
N ILE A 73 -6.77 -8.42 -8.10
CA ILE A 73 -5.58 -7.56 -8.10
C ILE A 73 -5.69 -6.46 -9.17
N LEU A 74 -6.20 -6.79 -10.36
CA LEU A 74 -6.41 -5.82 -11.43
C LEU A 74 -7.46 -4.78 -11.01
N ASP A 75 -8.60 -5.22 -10.51
CA ASP A 75 -9.67 -4.35 -10.02
C ASP A 75 -9.19 -3.40 -8.90
N ILE A 76 -8.43 -3.91 -7.93
CA ILE A 76 -7.77 -3.05 -6.91
C ILE A 76 -6.84 -2.02 -7.57
N CYS A 77 -6.06 -2.42 -8.57
CA CYS A 77 -5.12 -1.51 -9.23
C CYS A 77 -5.85 -0.40 -10.00
N GLU A 78 -6.91 -0.75 -10.73
CA GLU A 78 -7.77 0.19 -11.45
C GLU A 78 -8.45 1.17 -10.49
N MET A 79 -9.01 0.65 -9.39
CA MET A 79 -9.62 1.47 -8.34
C MET A 79 -8.62 2.46 -7.74
N ILE A 80 -7.39 2.03 -7.44
CA ILE A 80 -6.34 2.91 -6.91
C ILE A 80 -5.95 3.99 -7.94
N GLU A 81 -5.86 3.63 -9.22
CA GLU A 81 -5.53 4.57 -10.30
C GLU A 81 -6.58 5.68 -10.42
N TYR A 82 -7.86 5.29 -10.40
CA TYR A 82 -8.98 6.20 -10.56
C TYR A 82 -9.22 7.07 -9.33
N LYS A 83 -9.28 6.47 -8.13
CA LYS A 83 -9.66 7.19 -6.90
C LYS A 83 -8.50 7.80 -6.12
N TYR A 84 -7.30 7.23 -6.24
CA TYR A 84 -6.16 7.59 -5.39
C TYR A 84 -4.87 7.91 -6.19
N PRO A 85 -4.91 8.73 -7.26
CA PRO A 85 -3.78 8.93 -8.16
C PRO A 85 -2.58 9.62 -7.47
N THR A 86 -2.83 10.39 -6.41
CA THR A 86 -1.81 11.13 -5.65
C THR A 86 -1.19 10.32 -4.50
N LEU A 87 -1.55 9.05 -4.34
CA LEU A 87 -0.97 8.16 -3.33
C LEU A 87 0.39 7.65 -3.80
N SER A 88 1.37 7.51 -2.91
CA SER A 88 2.62 6.80 -3.22
C SER A 88 2.53 5.30 -2.88
N LEU A 89 3.47 4.49 -3.40
CA LEU A 89 3.56 3.07 -3.05
C LEU A 89 3.86 2.86 -1.55
N GLU A 90 4.67 3.74 -0.96
CA GLU A 90 4.96 3.77 0.47
C GLU A 90 3.70 4.06 1.29
N GLU A 91 2.92 5.09 0.91
CA GLU A 91 1.65 5.41 1.56
C GLU A 91 0.66 4.23 1.45
N PHE A 92 0.61 3.55 0.30
CA PHE A 92 -0.25 2.38 0.12
C PHE A 92 0.12 1.21 1.03
N HIS A 93 1.41 0.86 1.10
CA HIS A 93 1.87 -0.18 2.01
C HIS A 93 1.64 0.19 3.48
N TYR A 94 1.91 1.45 3.84
CA TYR A 94 1.69 1.98 5.19
C TYR A 94 0.22 1.83 5.59
N ALA A 95 -0.69 2.29 4.74
CA ALA A 95 -2.13 2.25 4.99
C ALA A 95 -2.60 0.82 5.30
N LEU A 96 -2.23 -0.16 4.47
CA LEU A 96 -2.63 -1.55 4.67
C LEU A 96 -2.05 -2.18 5.92
N LYS A 97 -0.82 -1.83 6.30
CA LYS A 97 -0.18 -2.35 7.51
C LYS A 97 -0.85 -1.81 8.76
N HIS A 98 -1.10 -0.50 8.79
CA HIS A 98 -1.70 0.18 9.95
C HIS A 98 -3.19 -0.09 10.10
N ALA A 99 -3.91 -0.38 9.01
CA ALA A 99 -5.28 -0.89 9.07
C ALA A 99 -5.36 -2.19 9.90
N ARG A 100 -4.44 -3.14 9.65
CA ARG A 100 -4.40 -4.41 10.41
C ARG A 100 -4.12 -4.21 11.90
N TRP A 101 -3.44 -3.13 12.26
CA TRP A 101 -3.14 -2.77 13.64
C TRP A 101 -4.24 -1.92 14.28
N ARG A 102 -5.34 -1.65 13.57
CA ARG A 102 -6.42 -0.78 14.02
C ARG A 102 -5.90 0.60 14.47
N THR A 103 -4.92 1.13 13.73
CA THR A 103 -4.31 2.43 14.05
C THR A 103 -5.22 3.61 13.72
N PHE A 104 -6.15 3.44 12.78
CA PHE A 104 -7.03 4.50 12.33
C PHE A 104 -8.22 4.67 13.27
N ASP A 105 -8.73 5.89 13.38
CA ASP A 105 -9.93 6.18 14.18
C ASP A 105 -11.18 5.48 13.60
N GLU A 106 -11.18 5.25 12.29
CA GLU A 106 -12.25 4.56 11.57
C GLU A 106 -11.96 3.06 11.53
N GLU A 107 -12.90 2.25 12.01
CA GLU A 107 -12.80 0.80 11.90
C GLU A 107 -12.94 0.36 10.44
N VAL A 108 -11.99 -0.45 9.96
CA VAL A 108 -12.02 -1.03 8.63
C VAL A 108 -12.26 -2.53 8.73
N ASN A 109 -13.46 -2.95 8.31
CA ASN A 109 -13.84 -4.34 8.27
C ASN A 109 -13.48 -4.96 6.92
N HIS A 110 -12.72 -6.05 6.94
CA HIS A 110 -12.31 -6.75 5.72
C HIS A 110 -13.24 -7.93 5.37
N TYR A 111 -14.19 -8.31 6.24
CA TYR A 111 -15.14 -9.43 6.07
C TYR A 111 -14.55 -10.77 5.56
N GLY A 112 -13.25 -10.97 5.72
CA GLY A 112 -12.51 -12.14 5.21
C GLY A 112 -11.97 -12.03 3.77
N TYR A 113 -12.13 -10.90 3.09
CA TYR A 113 -11.74 -10.68 1.69
C TYR A 113 -10.63 -9.61 1.55
N PHE A 114 -9.78 -9.76 0.52
CA PHE A 114 -8.79 -8.75 0.12
C PHE A 114 -9.17 -8.20 -1.26
N ASP A 115 -10.25 -7.43 -1.32
CA ASP A 115 -10.84 -6.92 -2.56
C ASP A 115 -10.77 -5.39 -2.65
N ALA A 116 -11.23 -4.81 -3.76
CA ALA A 116 -11.22 -3.37 -3.97
C ALA A 116 -12.04 -2.62 -2.91
N THR A 117 -13.13 -3.20 -2.41
CA THR A 117 -13.96 -2.60 -1.34
C THR A 117 -13.16 -2.42 -0.06
N TYR A 118 -12.56 -3.49 0.45
CA TYR A 118 -11.71 -3.43 1.65
C TYR A 118 -10.57 -2.43 1.47
N ILE A 119 -9.88 -2.46 0.32
CA ILE A 119 -8.76 -1.56 0.07
C ILE A 119 -9.23 -0.10 -0.01
N ALA A 120 -10.39 0.17 -0.61
CA ALA A 120 -10.95 1.51 -0.67
C ALA A 120 -11.26 2.06 0.73
N ASP A 121 -11.83 1.23 1.61
CA ASP A 121 -12.11 1.62 3.00
C ASP A 121 -10.82 1.88 3.79
N VAL A 122 -9.80 1.04 3.63
CA VAL A 122 -8.47 1.28 4.21
C VAL A 122 -7.90 2.63 3.76
N LEU A 123 -7.93 2.91 2.46
CA LEU A 123 -7.34 4.12 1.90
C LEU A 123 -8.11 5.38 2.31
N LYS A 124 -9.43 5.28 2.45
CA LYS A 124 -10.29 6.34 2.98
C LYS A 124 -9.94 6.63 4.44
N ALA A 125 -9.91 5.60 5.29
CA ALA A 125 -9.57 5.74 6.71
C ALA A 125 -8.15 6.32 6.90
N TYR A 126 -7.17 5.82 6.14
CA TYR A 126 -5.82 6.36 6.11
C TYR A 126 -5.79 7.84 5.72
N GLY A 127 -6.51 8.22 4.65
CA GLY A 127 -6.56 9.59 4.15
C GLY A 127 -7.14 10.57 5.16
N ASN A 128 -8.13 10.16 5.94
CA ASN A 128 -8.72 10.96 7.02
C ASN A 128 -7.78 11.05 8.22
N TRP A 129 -7.22 9.93 8.66
CA TRP A 129 -6.31 9.85 9.80
C TRP A 129 -5.01 10.64 9.58
N ILE A 130 -4.37 10.51 8.41
CA ILE A 130 -3.09 11.18 8.13
C ILE A 130 -3.20 12.72 8.11
N LYS A 131 -4.39 13.26 7.81
CA LYS A 131 -4.63 14.71 7.86
C LYS A 131 -4.62 15.24 9.30
N LYS A 132 -5.09 14.46 10.28
CA LYS A 132 -5.18 14.84 11.70
C LYS A 132 -3.83 14.85 12.43
N ILE A 133 -2.88 14.03 12.00
CA ILE A 133 -1.57 13.93 12.63
C ILE A 133 -0.82 15.26 12.55
N ARG A 134 -0.33 15.78 13.67
CA ARG A 134 0.55 16.96 13.66
C ARG A 134 1.98 16.53 13.33
N CYS A 135 2.62 17.25 12.42
CA CYS A 135 4.09 17.20 12.31
C CYS A 135 4.67 17.96 13.51
N HIS A 136 5.84 17.54 13.99
CA HIS A 136 6.62 18.30 14.97
C HIS A 136 7.70 19.07 14.23
#